data_AF-A0A1F4MXM9-F1
#
_entry.id   AF-A0A1F4MXM9-F1
#
_cell.length_a   1.000
_cell.length_b   1.000
_cell.length_c   1.000
_cell.angle_alpha   90.00
_cell.angle_beta   90.00
_cell.angle_gamma   90.00
#
_symmetry.space_group_name_H-M   'P 1'
#
loop_
_entity.id
_entity.type
_entity.pdbx_description
1 polymer ?
#
loop_
_entity_poly.entity_id
_entity_poly.type
_entity_poly.pdbx_seq_one_letter_code
_entity_poly.pdbx_strand_id
1 'polypeptide(L)'
;ELIPDWKSQDTPIKTPVVEDRLLMLTETGSVRTPEALLPACFKNHGNYVVSLGAVCRWLGQKAEELGVEIYPGFAAAEVLYNENGSVKGVATGDMGIGRDGKPTANHQVGMELHGKYTFFAEGCRGHLGKQLQNRFGLRDGVDPQVYGIGIKELWEVAPAVHKPGLVVHTAGWPLDAQTYGGSFLYHMEANLVAVGYVVGLAYTNPYLSPFEEFQRYKTHPVIRPFFEGGKRISYGARAITAGGIMSLPKLVFPGGCLVGDDAGFLNASRIKGTHTAIKSGMLAAEAAFEALQANRQSDELARYPEAFKDSWLFEELWRARNFKQWMAKGLHLGSAMVGIEQFLLGGKFPWTLHHRHEDHQMLKAASECTPIAYPKPDGKITFDRLSSVFLSNTAHEEDQPCHLTL
;
A
#
# COMPACT_ATOMS: atom_id res chain seq x y z
N GLU A 1 -14.50 14.65 5.02
CA GLU A 1 -14.75 14.25 6.41
C GLU A 1 -13.73 14.89 7.34
N LEU A 2 -12.45 14.49 7.29
CA LEU A 2 -11.42 15.02 8.21
C LEU A 2 -11.22 16.54 8.14
N ILE A 3 -11.08 17.09 6.93
CA ILE A 3 -10.94 18.54 6.68
C ILE A 3 -12.03 18.91 5.67
N PRO A 4 -13.21 19.38 6.09
CA PRO A 4 -14.34 19.62 5.17
C PRO A 4 -14.09 20.71 4.13
N ASP A 5 -13.32 21.74 4.49
CA ASP A 5 -13.03 22.94 3.72
C ASP A 5 -11.70 22.87 2.94
N TRP A 6 -11.10 21.68 2.81
CA TRP A 6 -9.78 21.49 2.19
C TRP A 6 -9.64 22.09 0.78
N LYS A 7 -10.75 22.16 0.02
CA LYS A 7 -10.77 22.71 -1.35
C LYS A 7 -10.55 24.22 -1.40
N SER A 8 -10.85 24.95 -0.33
CA SER A 8 -10.61 26.41 -0.24
C SER A 8 -9.24 26.74 0.34
N GLN A 9 -8.47 25.75 0.77
CA GLN A 9 -7.13 25.93 1.33
C GLN A 9 -6.06 25.78 0.24
N ASP A 10 -4.85 26.28 0.48
CA ASP A 10 -3.70 25.92 -0.34
C ASP A 10 -3.30 24.47 -0.02
N THR A 11 -3.59 23.59 -0.96
CA THR A 11 -3.48 22.13 -0.80
C THR A 11 -2.76 21.52 -1.99
N PRO A 12 -1.95 20.45 -1.81
CA PRO A 12 -1.32 19.74 -2.91
C PRO A 12 -2.30 18.91 -3.76
N ILE A 13 -3.59 18.90 -3.43
CA ILE A 13 -4.63 18.11 -4.11
C ILE A 13 -5.25 18.94 -5.25
N LYS A 14 -4.55 19.02 -6.38
CA LYS A 14 -4.88 19.98 -7.47
C LYS A 14 -5.37 19.34 -8.77
N THR A 15 -5.01 18.09 -9.07
CA THR A 15 -5.27 17.48 -10.38
C THR A 15 -6.47 16.54 -10.34
N PRO A 16 -7.69 16.98 -10.74
CA PRO A 16 -8.83 16.08 -10.84
C PRO A 16 -8.59 15.03 -11.94
N VAL A 17 -9.11 13.83 -11.74
CA VAL A 17 -9.10 12.81 -12.81
C VAL A 17 -10.09 13.22 -13.89
N VAL A 18 -9.63 13.25 -15.14
CA VAL A 18 -10.43 13.66 -16.32
C VAL A 18 -10.70 12.50 -17.29
N GLU A 19 -9.83 11.49 -17.31
CA GLU A 19 -9.97 10.34 -18.20
C GLU A 19 -9.43 9.07 -17.53
N ASP A 20 -10.20 7.99 -17.57
CA ASP A 20 -9.78 6.65 -17.20
C ASP A 20 -9.54 5.77 -18.44
N ARG A 21 -8.45 5.00 -18.41
CA ARG A 21 -8.14 3.97 -19.40
C ARG A 21 -7.78 2.67 -18.70
N LEU A 22 -8.52 1.60 -18.99
CA LEU A 22 -8.14 0.25 -18.62
C LEU A 22 -7.78 -0.54 -19.88
N LEU A 23 -6.52 -0.96 -19.98
CA LEU A 23 -5.98 -1.68 -21.14
C LEU A 23 -5.64 -3.13 -20.77
N MET A 24 -6.07 -4.07 -21.59
CA MET A 24 -5.55 -5.44 -21.56
C MET A 24 -4.43 -5.53 -22.59
N LEU A 25 -3.21 -5.85 -22.15
CA LEU A 25 -2.02 -5.90 -23.00
C LEU A 25 -1.73 -7.32 -23.46
N THR A 26 -1.42 -7.45 -24.75
CA THR A 26 -0.62 -8.56 -25.28
C THR A 26 0.82 -8.08 -25.44
N GLU A 27 1.74 -8.88 -25.99
CA GLU A 27 3.12 -8.43 -26.18
C GLU A 27 3.26 -7.25 -27.17
N THR A 28 2.40 -7.21 -28.19
CA THR A 28 2.50 -6.25 -29.30
C THR A 28 1.32 -5.29 -29.41
N GLY A 29 0.25 -5.52 -28.65
CA GLY A 29 -1.02 -4.82 -28.81
C GLY A 29 -1.76 -4.61 -27.50
N SER A 30 -2.88 -3.89 -27.59
CA SER A 30 -3.73 -3.63 -26.44
C SER A 30 -5.19 -3.54 -26.83
N VAL A 31 -6.07 -4.01 -25.94
CA VAL A 31 -7.51 -3.79 -26.03
C VAL A 31 -7.92 -2.83 -24.93
N ARG A 32 -8.51 -1.68 -25.29
CA ARG A 32 -9.09 -0.74 -24.32
C ARG A 32 -10.49 -1.21 -23.93
N THR A 33 -10.75 -1.28 -22.63
CA THR A 33 -12.10 -1.51 -22.11
C THR A 33 -12.96 -0.28 -22.41
N PRO A 34 -14.10 -0.43 -23.11
CA PRO A 34 -15.03 0.68 -23.33
C PRO A 34 -15.55 1.26 -22.01
N GLU A 35 -15.78 2.57 -21.97
CA GLU A 35 -16.22 3.29 -20.76
C GLU A 35 -17.50 2.70 -20.15
N ALA A 36 -18.45 2.29 -20.99
CA ALA A 36 -19.70 1.65 -20.56
C ALA A 36 -19.48 0.31 -19.83
N LEU A 37 -18.38 -0.39 -20.13
CA LEU A 37 -18.01 -1.68 -19.54
C LEU A 37 -16.92 -1.56 -18.48
N LEU A 38 -16.46 -0.34 -18.17
CA LEU A 38 -15.46 -0.12 -17.14
C LEU A 38 -16.08 -0.43 -15.76
N PRO A 39 -15.50 -1.34 -14.95
CA PRO A 39 -16.02 -1.64 -13.63
C PRO A 39 -16.01 -0.40 -12.74
N ALA A 40 -16.98 -0.29 -11.83
CA ALA A 40 -17.11 0.86 -10.93
C ALA A 40 -15.84 1.12 -10.10
N CYS A 41 -15.06 0.08 -9.78
CA CYS A 41 -13.80 0.21 -9.05
C CYS A 41 -12.70 0.95 -9.85
N PHE A 42 -12.81 1.00 -11.18
CA PHE A 42 -11.88 1.71 -12.08
C PHE A 42 -12.44 3.06 -12.59
N LYS A 43 -13.65 3.44 -12.19
CA LYS A 43 -14.21 4.77 -12.48
C LYS A 43 -13.72 5.75 -11.43
N ASN A 44 -12.88 6.69 -11.85
CA ASN A 44 -12.22 7.63 -10.95
C ASN A 44 -12.80 9.05 -10.97
N HIS A 45 -13.97 9.26 -11.59
CA HIS A 45 -14.69 10.53 -11.52
C HIS A 45 -14.83 11.03 -10.06
N GLY A 46 -14.52 12.30 -9.83
CA GLY A 46 -14.51 12.91 -8.49
C GLY A 46 -13.26 12.64 -7.64
N ASN A 47 -12.31 11.83 -8.12
CA ASN A 47 -11.02 11.62 -7.47
C ASN A 47 -9.94 12.58 -8.03
N TYR A 48 -8.78 12.58 -7.37
CA TYR A 48 -7.63 13.40 -7.72
C TYR A 48 -6.37 12.54 -7.87
N VAL A 49 -5.52 12.91 -8.84
CA VAL A 49 -4.14 12.43 -8.91
C VAL A 49 -3.30 13.30 -7.98
N VAL A 50 -2.58 12.68 -7.04
CA VAL A 50 -1.82 13.41 -6.01
C VAL A 50 -0.43 12.83 -5.80
N SER A 51 0.49 13.68 -5.34
CA SER A 51 1.69 13.21 -4.66
C SER A 51 1.35 12.89 -3.21
N LEU A 52 1.22 11.62 -2.86
CA LEU A 52 0.86 11.22 -1.49
C LEU A 52 1.86 11.77 -0.46
N GLY A 53 3.15 11.85 -0.79
CA GLY A 53 4.15 12.47 0.09
C GLY A 53 3.90 13.97 0.32
N ALA A 54 3.41 14.71 -0.69
CA ALA A 54 3.02 16.11 -0.51
C ALA A 54 1.75 16.24 0.35
N VAL A 55 0.76 15.36 0.14
CA VAL A 55 -0.46 15.30 0.96
C VAL A 55 -0.12 14.98 2.41
N CYS A 56 0.77 14.02 2.69
CA CYS A 56 1.21 13.70 4.04
C CYS A 56 1.91 14.87 4.73
N ARG A 57 2.79 15.61 4.03
CA ARG A 57 3.41 16.83 4.59
C ARG A 57 2.37 17.89 4.93
N TRP A 58 1.41 18.11 4.04
CA TRP A 58 0.33 19.05 4.27
C TRP A 58 -0.55 18.63 5.46
N LEU A 59 -0.92 17.35 5.57
CA LEU A 59 -1.64 16.83 6.74
C LEU A 59 -0.82 16.95 8.04
N GLY A 60 0.50 16.77 7.97
CA GLY A 60 1.41 16.99 9.11
C GLY A 60 1.37 18.44 9.60
N GLN A 61 1.44 19.41 8.68
CA GLN A 61 1.29 20.82 9.02
C GLN A 61 -0.06 21.11 9.68
N LYS A 62 -1.15 20.52 9.17
CA LYS A 62 -2.47 20.64 9.79
C LYS A 62 -2.55 20.03 11.18
N ALA A 63 -1.84 18.94 11.42
CA ALA A 63 -1.76 18.35 12.75
C ALA A 63 -0.95 19.25 13.71
N GLU A 64 0.20 19.79 13.28
CA GLU A 64 1.00 20.73 14.07
C GLU A 64 0.24 22.02 14.41
N GLU A 65 -0.52 22.57 13.46
CA GLU A 65 -1.43 23.72 13.68
C GLU A 65 -2.47 23.44 14.80
N LEU A 66 -2.83 22.17 15.00
CA LEU A 66 -3.74 21.71 16.06
C LEU A 66 -3.02 21.33 17.36
N GLY A 67 -1.71 21.53 17.45
CA GLY A 67 -0.89 21.22 18.62
C GLY A 67 -0.42 19.77 18.70
N VAL A 68 -0.51 19.00 17.61
CA VAL A 68 0.08 17.65 17.56
C VAL A 68 1.60 17.77 17.48
N GLU A 69 2.30 17.10 18.38
CA GLU A 69 3.75 16.97 18.33
C GLU A 69 4.15 15.88 17.33
N ILE A 70 4.93 16.27 16.30
CA ILE A 70 5.43 15.34 15.28
C ILE A 70 6.95 15.21 15.42
N TYR A 71 7.43 13.98 15.61
CA TYR A 71 8.85 13.65 15.78
C TYR A 71 9.40 12.89 14.56
N PRO A 72 9.71 13.57 13.42
CA PRO A 72 10.30 12.90 12.27
C PRO A 72 11.72 12.43 12.59
N GLY A 73 12.14 11.32 11.98
CA GLY A 73 13.47 10.74 12.19
C GLY A 73 13.59 9.79 13.38
N PHE A 74 12.53 9.63 14.17
CA PHE A 74 12.49 8.70 15.30
C PHE A 74 11.62 7.49 14.97
N ALA A 75 12.23 6.33 14.81
CA ALA A 75 11.52 5.07 14.63
C ALA A 75 11.13 4.48 15.99
N ALA A 76 9.86 4.16 16.18
CA ALA A 76 9.44 3.26 17.25
C ALA A 76 10.03 1.87 16.98
N ALA A 77 10.85 1.36 17.90
CA ALA A 77 11.58 0.10 17.75
C ALA A 77 11.07 -1.00 18.70
N GLU A 78 10.40 -0.62 19.79
CA GLU A 78 9.89 -1.53 20.80
C GLU A 78 8.48 -1.12 21.25
N VAL A 79 7.64 -2.12 21.54
CA VAL A 79 6.35 -1.92 22.23
C VAL A 79 6.56 -2.06 23.73
N LEU A 80 6.13 -1.07 24.50
CA LEU A 80 6.18 -1.10 25.96
C LEU A 80 4.86 -1.62 26.52
N TYR A 81 4.93 -2.40 27.60
CA TYR A 81 3.76 -3.01 28.25
C TYR A 81 3.66 -2.63 29.73
N ASN A 82 2.44 -2.51 30.23
CA ASN A 82 2.15 -2.44 31.66
C ASN A 82 2.26 -3.84 32.31
N GLU A 83 2.30 -3.89 33.64
CA GLU A 83 2.35 -5.14 34.41
C GLU A 83 1.17 -6.08 34.12
N ASN A 84 0.00 -5.51 33.82
CA ASN A 84 -1.21 -6.27 33.44
C ASN A 84 -1.17 -6.79 31.99
N GLY A 85 -0.09 -6.54 31.25
CA GLY A 85 0.10 -6.97 29.87
C GLY A 85 -0.48 -6.04 28.80
N SER A 86 -1.19 -4.97 29.16
CA SER A 86 -1.68 -3.97 28.21
C SER A 86 -0.54 -3.16 27.61
N VAL A 87 -0.74 -2.58 26.43
CA VAL A 87 0.22 -1.64 25.84
C VAL A 87 0.28 -0.35 26.68
N LYS A 88 1.50 0.10 26.95
CA LYS A 88 1.85 1.32 27.68
C LYS A 88 2.33 2.43 26.74
N GLY A 89 2.89 2.06 25.59
CA GLY A 89 3.55 2.99 24.69
C GLY A 89 4.52 2.31 23.74
N VAL A 90 5.48 3.09 23.25
CA VAL A 90 6.60 2.62 22.43
C VAL A 90 7.91 3.22 22.92
N ALA A 91 9.03 2.58 22.61
CA ALA A 91 10.35 3.18 22.74
C ALA A 91 10.99 3.38 21.36
N THR A 92 11.76 4.45 21.20
CA THR A 92 12.60 4.61 20.01
C THR A 92 13.81 3.70 20.07
N GLY A 93 14.44 3.42 18.93
CA GLY A 93 15.69 2.66 18.91
C GLY A 93 16.86 3.46 19.53
N ASP A 94 17.82 2.74 20.10
CA ASP A 94 19.11 3.29 20.49
C ASP A 94 19.87 3.78 19.25
N MET A 95 20.55 4.92 19.39
CA MET A 95 21.42 5.48 18.36
C MET A 95 22.89 5.19 18.70
N GLY A 96 23.74 5.11 17.68
CA GLY A 96 25.18 4.91 17.88
C GLY A 96 25.53 3.50 18.38
N ILE A 97 24.80 2.48 17.92
CA ILE A 97 25.17 1.06 18.05
C ILE A 97 25.96 0.67 16.80
N GLY A 98 27.17 0.15 16.98
CA GLY A 98 28.02 -0.30 15.88
C GLY A 98 27.51 -1.60 15.26
N ARG A 99 28.05 -1.97 14.09
CA ARG A 99 27.67 -3.20 13.39
C ARG A 99 27.92 -4.48 14.19
N ASP A 100 28.85 -4.45 15.15
CA ASP A 100 29.12 -5.55 16.08
C ASP A 100 28.11 -5.64 17.24
N GLY A 101 27.11 -4.74 17.28
CA GLY A 101 26.07 -4.67 18.29
C GLY A 101 26.48 -3.94 19.56
N LYS A 102 27.68 -3.33 19.61
CA LYS A 102 28.16 -2.62 20.81
C LYS A 102 27.90 -1.12 20.72
N PRO A 103 27.70 -0.46 21.88
CA PRO A 103 27.69 1.00 21.97
C PRO A 103 28.97 1.62 21.40
N THR A 104 28.82 2.59 20.51
CA THR A 104 29.91 3.46 20.05
C THR A 104 30.10 4.64 21.01
N ALA A 105 31.07 5.50 20.74
CA ALA A 105 31.25 6.76 21.47
C ALA A 105 30.04 7.72 21.34
N ASN A 106 29.18 7.53 20.33
CA ASN A 106 27.98 8.33 20.09
C ASN A 106 26.69 7.65 20.60
N HIS A 107 26.80 6.62 21.45
CA HIS A 107 25.64 5.89 21.93
C HIS A 107 24.66 6.80 22.68
N GLN A 108 23.38 6.72 22.31
CA GLN A 108 22.29 7.39 22.99
C GLN A 108 21.15 6.39 23.14
N VAL A 109 20.63 6.30 24.37
CA VAL A 109 19.51 5.43 24.70
C VAL A 109 18.24 5.98 24.05
N GLY A 110 17.40 5.09 23.54
CA GLY A 110 16.08 5.42 23.03
C GLY A 110 15.18 6.10 24.07
N MET A 111 14.19 6.84 23.59
CA MET A 111 13.20 7.51 24.43
C MET A 111 11.94 6.65 24.57
N GLU A 112 11.43 6.50 25.79
CA GLU A 112 10.12 5.92 26.03
C GLU A 112 9.02 6.97 25.85
N LEU A 113 7.99 6.64 25.08
CA LEU A 113 6.81 7.45 24.86
C LEU A 113 5.60 6.70 25.42
N HIS A 114 5.10 7.15 26.58
CA HIS A 114 3.95 6.53 27.24
C HIS A 114 2.65 7.23 26.84
N GLY A 115 1.62 6.45 26.55
CA GLY A 115 0.31 6.93 26.19
C GLY A 115 -0.79 6.07 26.80
N LYS A 116 -1.93 6.70 27.12
CA LYS A 116 -3.13 5.97 27.59
C LYS A 116 -3.65 4.96 26.55
N TYR A 117 -3.51 5.31 25.27
CA TYR A 117 -3.74 4.45 24.13
C TYR A 117 -2.66 4.72 23.06
N THR A 118 -2.15 3.67 22.44
CA THR A 118 -1.14 3.74 21.37
C THR A 118 -1.73 3.24 20.05
N PHE A 119 -1.60 4.04 19.00
CA PHE A 119 -2.14 3.73 17.68
C PHE A 119 -1.01 3.27 16.79
N PHE A 120 -1.12 2.07 16.21
CA PHE A 120 -0.12 1.52 15.31
C PHE A 120 -0.55 1.74 13.86
N ALA A 121 0.24 2.53 13.15
CA ALA A 121 -0.03 3.04 11.82
C ALA A 121 1.20 2.92 10.90
N GLU A 122 2.03 1.89 11.09
CA GLU A 122 3.27 1.67 10.33
C GLU A 122 3.03 1.41 8.82
N GLY A 123 1.77 1.13 8.48
CA GLY A 123 1.32 0.78 7.14
C GLY A 123 1.58 -0.70 6.82
N CYS A 124 1.66 -1.02 5.53
CA CYS A 124 1.76 -2.40 5.09
C CYS A 124 2.98 -3.11 5.70
N ARG A 125 2.71 -4.21 6.42
CA ARG A 125 3.69 -5.02 7.16
C ARG A 125 4.48 -4.21 8.20
N GLY A 126 3.79 -3.47 9.06
CA GLY A 126 4.36 -2.92 10.29
C GLY A 126 5.07 -3.98 11.11
N HIS A 127 6.27 -3.67 11.61
CA HIS A 127 7.08 -4.65 12.35
C HIS A 127 6.61 -4.78 13.80
N LEU A 128 6.14 -3.69 14.42
CA LEU A 128 5.50 -3.72 15.73
C LEU A 128 4.07 -4.27 15.61
N GLY A 129 3.34 -3.87 14.56
CA GLY A 129 2.03 -4.42 14.22
C GLY A 129 2.05 -5.95 14.11
N LYS A 130 3.09 -6.51 13.47
CA LYS A 130 3.32 -7.98 13.43
C LYS A 130 3.52 -8.59 14.82
N GLN A 131 4.30 -7.95 15.69
CA GLN A 131 4.55 -8.43 17.05
C GLN A 131 3.27 -8.40 17.91
N LEU A 132 2.49 -7.33 17.80
CA LEU A 132 1.20 -7.17 18.47
C LEU A 132 0.18 -8.22 18.03
N GLN A 133 0.10 -8.46 16.71
CA GLN A 133 -0.75 -9.50 16.15
C GLN A 133 -0.43 -10.87 16.74
N ASN A 134 0.85 -11.20 16.89
CA ASN A 134 1.29 -12.46 17.51
C ASN A 134 1.00 -12.50 19.02
N ARG A 135 1.34 -11.43 19.75
CA ARG A 135 1.21 -11.38 21.21
C ARG A 135 -0.23 -11.51 21.67
N PHE A 136 -1.16 -10.83 20.99
CA PHE A 136 -2.57 -10.77 21.38
C PHE A 136 -3.47 -11.72 20.56
N GLY A 137 -2.90 -12.60 19.73
CA GLY A 137 -3.68 -13.54 18.90
C GLY A 137 -4.65 -12.83 17.95
N LEU A 138 -4.29 -11.65 17.44
CA LEU A 138 -5.24 -10.80 16.69
C LEU A 138 -5.66 -11.40 15.35
N ARG A 139 -4.96 -12.44 14.88
CA ARG A 139 -5.25 -13.11 13.61
C ARG A 139 -6.09 -14.39 13.76
N ASP A 140 -6.56 -14.69 14.96
CA ASP A 140 -7.36 -15.89 15.19
C ASP A 140 -8.68 -15.82 14.40
N GLY A 141 -8.94 -16.85 13.58
CA GLY A 141 -10.19 -16.99 12.82
C GLY A 141 -10.31 -16.13 11.57
N VAL A 142 -9.24 -15.45 11.12
CA VAL A 142 -9.22 -14.66 9.89
C VAL A 142 -8.23 -15.23 8.86
N ASP A 143 -8.38 -14.86 7.59
CA ASP A 143 -7.48 -15.33 6.54
C ASP A 143 -6.06 -14.77 6.72
N PRO A 144 -5.02 -15.43 6.21
CA PRO A 144 -3.71 -14.80 6.08
C PRO A 144 -3.81 -13.51 5.25
N GLN A 145 -3.01 -12.51 5.60
CA GLN A 145 -2.86 -11.34 4.75
C GLN A 145 -2.02 -11.74 3.53
N VAL A 146 -2.47 -11.30 2.36
CA VAL A 146 -1.72 -11.42 1.11
C VAL A 146 -1.31 -10.04 0.66
N TYR A 147 -0.19 -9.96 -0.05
CA TYR A 147 0.49 -8.73 -0.35
C TYR A 147 0.78 -8.61 -1.85
N GLY A 148 1.07 -7.38 -2.26
CA GLY A 148 1.75 -7.10 -3.52
C GLY A 148 2.97 -6.24 -3.26
N ILE A 149 3.91 -6.24 -4.19
CA ILE A 149 4.98 -5.24 -4.24
C ILE A 149 4.67 -4.26 -5.36
N GLY A 150 4.55 -2.98 -5.02
CA GLY A 150 4.45 -1.88 -5.98
C GLY A 150 5.82 -1.25 -6.18
N ILE A 151 6.23 -1.12 -7.44
CA ILE A 151 7.43 -0.38 -7.84
C ILE A 151 6.96 0.84 -8.62
N LYS A 152 7.52 2.01 -8.32
CA LYS A 152 7.11 3.29 -8.86
C LYS A 152 8.31 4.10 -9.33
N GLU A 153 8.14 4.78 -10.46
CA GLU A 153 9.01 5.85 -10.91
C GLU A 153 8.19 7.14 -11.10
N LEU A 154 8.86 8.29 -10.91
CA LEU A 154 8.35 9.58 -11.35
C LEU A 154 9.11 10.01 -12.59
N TRP A 155 8.39 10.45 -13.61
CA TRP A 155 8.94 10.89 -14.88
C TRP A 155 8.51 12.31 -15.20
N GLU A 156 9.44 13.11 -15.69
CA GLU A 156 9.14 14.33 -16.45
C GLU A 156 9.06 13.93 -17.93
N VAL A 157 7.88 14.10 -18.53
CA VAL A 157 7.62 13.67 -19.92
C VAL A 157 7.52 14.88 -20.86
N ALA A 158 7.65 14.64 -22.16
CA ALA A 158 7.47 15.72 -23.13
C ALA A 158 6.04 16.31 -23.04
N PRO A 159 5.86 17.65 -23.12
CA PRO A 159 4.54 18.27 -23.04
C PRO A 159 3.54 17.73 -24.06
N ALA A 160 4.02 17.32 -25.24
CA ALA A 160 3.19 16.79 -26.33
C ALA A 160 2.47 15.47 -25.97
N VAL A 161 2.99 14.69 -25.03
CA VAL A 161 2.38 13.43 -24.58
C VAL A 161 1.73 13.55 -23.20
N HIS A 162 1.85 14.71 -22.54
CA HIS A 162 1.29 14.95 -21.22
C HIS A 162 -0.20 15.34 -21.29
N LYS A 163 -1.03 14.68 -20.46
CA LYS A 163 -2.48 14.92 -20.37
C LYS A 163 -2.89 14.97 -18.89
N PRO A 164 -2.82 16.14 -18.22
CA PRO A 164 -3.12 16.24 -16.79
C PRO A 164 -4.45 15.57 -16.42
N GLY A 165 -4.45 14.73 -15.37
CA GLY A 165 -5.63 14.01 -14.91
C GLY A 165 -5.97 12.74 -15.70
N LEU A 166 -5.15 12.35 -16.69
CA LEU A 166 -5.25 11.03 -17.33
C LEU A 166 -4.75 9.94 -16.38
N VAL A 167 -5.57 8.91 -16.20
CA VAL A 167 -5.30 7.71 -15.43
C VAL A 167 -5.32 6.49 -16.35
N VAL A 168 -4.21 5.75 -16.42
CA VAL A 168 -4.08 4.53 -17.20
C VAL A 168 -3.74 3.37 -16.28
N HIS A 169 -4.52 2.29 -16.38
CA HIS A 169 -4.26 1.01 -15.75
C HIS A 169 -4.10 -0.05 -16.83
N THR A 170 -3.20 -1.00 -16.60
CA THR A 170 -3.04 -2.14 -17.51
C THR A 170 -2.96 -3.47 -16.77
N ALA A 171 -3.43 -4.52 -17.43
CA ALA A 171 -3.29 -5.91 -17.01
C ALA A 171 -2.84 -6.77 -18.21
N GLY A 172 -2.39 -8.00 -17.94
CA GLY A 172 -1.82 -8.89 -18.96
C GLY A 172 -0.31 -8.71 -19.05
N TRP A 173 0.21 -8.59 -20.27
CA TRP A 173 1.66 -8.52 -20.51
C TRP A 173 2.35 -7.42 -19.67
N PRO A 174 3.57 -7.65 -19.13
CA PRO A 174 4.44 -8.81 -19.37
C PRO A 174 4.20 -10.04 -18.50
N LEU A 175 3.25 -9.99 -17.57
CA LEU A 175 2.93 -11.13 -16.70
C LEU A 175 2.19 -12.24 -17.47
N ASP A 176 2.43 -13.48 -17.05
CA ASP A 176 1.59 -14.61 -17.46
C ASP A 176 0.18 -14.52 -16.83
N ALA A 177 -0.76 -15.30 -17.36
CA ALA A 177 -2.15 -15.25 -16.92
C ALA A 177 -2.38 -15.79 -15.50
N GLN A 178 -1.42 -16.48 -14.87
CA GLN A 178 -1.53 -16.97 -13.49
C GLN A 178 -0.90 -16.04 -12.47
N THR A 179 0.01 -15.16 -12.89
CA THR A 179 0.63 -14.18 -12.01
C THR A 179 -0.25 -12.94 -11.89
N TYR A 180 -0.70 -12.64 -10.67
CA TYR A 180 -1.45 -11.41 -10.39
C TYR A 180 -0.54 -10.20 -10.47
N GLY A 181 -0.94 -9.21 -11.26
CA GLY A 181 -0.31 -7.90 -11.27
C GLY A 181 -0.87 -6.99 -12.35
N GLY A 182 -0.25 -5.83 -12.50
CA GLY A 182 -0.66 -4.82 -13.45
C GLY A 182 0.04 -3.50 -13.21
N SER A 183 -0.22 -2.53 -14.09
CA SER A 183 0.40 -1.22 -14.03
C SER A 183 -0.56 -0.12 -13.63
N PHE A 184 0.04 0.99 -13.22
CA PHE A 184 -0.62 2.29 -13.18
C PHE A 184 0.27 3.36 -13.83
N LEU A 185 -0.35 4.35 -14.48
CA LEU A 185 0.32 5.51 -15.06
C LEU A 185 -0.62 6.71 -14.93
N TYR A 186 -0.24 7.70 -14.12
CA TYR A 186 -1.05 8.85 -13.78
C TYR A 186 -0.36 10.15 -14.16
N HIS A 187 -1.03 10.97 -14.97
CA HIS A 187 -0.55 12.28 -15.35
C HIS A 187 -0.89 13.31 -14.27
N MET A 188 0.16 13.85 -13.66
CA MET A 188 0.10 14.84 -12.59
C MET A 188 0.24 16.27 -13.17
N GLU A 189 0.40 17.28 -12.32
CA GLU A 189 0.80 18.63 -12.76
C GLU A 189 2.24 18.67 -13.28
N ALA A 190 2.63 19.81 -13.88
CA ALA A 190 4.02 20.12 -14.27
C ALA A 190 4.71 19.07 -15.18
N ASN A 191 3.99 18.51 -16.16
CA ASN A 191 4.49 17.46 -17.06
C ASN A 191 4.99 16.19 -16.36
N LEU A 192 4.58 15.97 -15.10
CA LEU A 192 4.97 14.79 -14.36
C LEU A 192 4.02 13.63 -14.60
N VAL A 193 4.58 12.43 -14.70
CA VAL A 193 3.86 11.16 -14.78
C VAL A 193 4.37 10.23 -13.68
N ALA A 194 3.47 9.81 -12.80
CA ALA A 194 3.73 8.73 -11.86
C ALA A 194 3.37 7.41 -12.54
N VAL A 195 4.37 6.55 -12.75
CA VAL A 195 4.17 5.22 -13.34
C VAL A 195 4.64 4.16 -12.36
N GLY A 196 3.97 3.02 -12.33
CA GLY A 196 4.42 1.88 -11.56
C GLY A 196 3.81 0.57 -11.99
N TYR A 197 4.30 -0.49 -11.37
CA TYR A 197 3.87 -1.85 -11.60
C TYR A 197 3.72 -2.58 -10.28
N VAL A 198 2.66 -3.36 -10.16
CA VAL A 198 2.35 -4.16 -8.97
C VAL A 198 2.43 -5.63 -9.35
N VAL A 199 3.12 -6.42 -8.53
CA VAL A 199 3.12 -7.88 -8.61
C VAL A 199 2.65 -8.45 -7.28
N GLY A 200 1.66 -9.35 -7.29
CA GLY A 200 1.22 -10.06 -6.09
C GLY A 200 2.30 -11.01 -5.60
N LEU A 201 2.59 -11.00 -4.29
CA LEU A 201 3.72 -11.75 -3.72
C LEU A 201 3.50 -13.27 -3.65
N ALA A 202 2.28 -13.74 -3.92
CA ALA A 202 1.95 -15.16 -4.13
C ALA A 202 2.34 -15.70 -5.52
N TYR A 203 3.27 -15.06 -6.25
CA TYR A 203 3.78 -15.60 -7.52
C TYR A 203 4.53 -16.92 -7.26
N THR A 204 4.50 -17.83 -8.23
CA THR A 204 4.99 -19.20 -8.02
C THR A 204 6.37 -19.47 -8.61
N ASN A 205 6.79 -18.69 -9.62
CA ASN A 205 8.08 -18.86 -10.27
C ASN A 205 9.19 -18.10 -9.51
N PRO A 206 10.19 -18.80 -8.91
CA PRO A 206 11.26 -18.14 -8.16
C PRO A 206 12.21 -17.29 -9.01
N TYR A 207 12.15 -17.40 -10.34
CA TYR A 207 12.93 -16.58 -11.26
C TYR A 207 12.24 -15.26 -11.65
N LEU A 208 10.98 -15.06 -11.24
CA LEU A 208 10.25 -13.83 -11.51
C LEU A 208 10.87 -12.67 -10.74
N SER A 209 11.15 -11.57 -11.45
CA SER A 209 11.61 -10.33 -10.83
C SER A 209 10.60 -9.21 -11.05
N PRO A 210 9.89 -8.76 -10.00
CA PRO A 210 8.95 -7.64 -10.12
C PRO A 210 9.58 -6.36 -10.68
N PHE A 211 10.87 -6.13 -10.36
CA PHE A 211 11.64 -5.03 -10.91
C PHE A 211 11.82 -5.17 -12.42
N GLU A 212 12.27 -6.33 -12.90
CA GLU A 212 12.48 -6.52 -14.34
C GLU A 212 11.16 -6.52 -15.12
N GLU A 213 10.07 -7.06 -14.55
CA GLU A 213 8.73 -6.96 -15.16
C GLU A 213 8.30 -5.51 -15.33
N PHE A 214 8.55 -4.66 -14.33
CA PHE A 214 8.26 -3.24 -14.46
C PHE A 214 9.11 -2.55 -15.53
N GLN A 215 10.42 -2.84 -15.59
CA GLN A 215 11.27 -2.30 -16.64
C GLN A 215 10.80 -2.77 -18.03
N ARG A 216 10.51 -4.07 -18.18
CA ARG A 216 9.97 -4.67 -19.42
C ARG A 216 8.62 -4.05 -19.81
N TYR A 217 7.71 -3.83 -18.87
CA TYR A 217 6.42 -3.19 -19.12
C TYR A 217 6.56 -1.84 -19.88
N LYS A 218 7.55 -1.02 -19.50
CA LYS A 218 7.77 0.30 -20.14
C LYS A 218 8.17 0.19 -21.61
N THR A 219 8.61 -0.97 -22.09
CA THR A 219 8.95 -1.17 -23.51
C THR A 219 7.74 -1.49 -24.39
N HIS A 220 6.55 -1.71 -23.80
CA HIS A 220 5.35 -2.05 -24.55
C HIS A 220 5.00 -0.94 -25.57
N PRO A 221 4.61 -1.25 -26.83
CA PRO A 221 4.39 -0.25 -27.87
C PRO A 221 3.41 0.88 -27.53
N VAL A 222 2.39 0.61 -26.71
CA VAL A 222 1.42 1.64 -26.28
C VAL A 222 1.84 2.43 -25.04
N ILE A 223 2.90 2.00 -24.36
CA ILE A 223 3.39 2.59 -23.10
C ILE A 223 4.68 3.37 -23.36
N ARG A 224 5.60 2.79 -24.12
CA ARG A 224 6.88 3.37 -24.51
C ARG A 224 6.78 4.84 -24.95
N PRO A 225 5.80 5.26 -25.78
CA PRO A 225 5.73 6.63 -26.29
C PRO A 225 5.58 7.70 -25.19
N PHE A 226 5.07 7.36 -24.00
CA PHE A 226 4.98 8.32 -22.89
C PHE A 226 6.35 8.74 -22.36
N PHE A 227 7.39 7.93 -22.56
CA PHE A 227 8.71 8.13 -21.97
C PHE A 227 9.78 8.56 -22.98
N GLU A 228 9.45 8.59 -24.27
CA GLU A 228 10.40 8.99 -25.31
C GLU A 228 10.80 10.46 -25.14
N GLY A 229 12.12 10.70 -24.98
CA GLY A 229 12.67 12.02 -24.66
C GLY A 229 12.38 12.50 -23.23
N GLY A 230 11.73 11.68 -22.40
CA GLY A 230 11.47 11.98 -21.00
C GLY A 230 12.68 11.74 -20.09
N LYS A 231 12.56 12.22 -18.85
CA LYS A 231 13.57 12.07 -17.80
C LYS A 231 12.96 11.38 -16.58
N ARG A 232 13.57 10.27 -16.16
CA ARG A 232 13.25 9.64 -14.87
C ARG A 232 13.81 10.48 -13.73
N ILE A 233 12.94 10.86 -12.79
CA ILE A 233 13.25 11.78 -11.68
C ILE A 233 13.47 11.04 -10.37
N SER A 234 12.65 10.04 -10.07
CA SER A 234 12.76 9.27 -8.83
C SER A 234 12.31 7.83 -9.02
N TYR A 235 12.70 6.98 -8.07
CA TYR A 235 12.35 5.57 -8.00
C TYR A 235 11.98 5.21 -6.55
N GLY A 236 11.07 4.25 -6.37
CA GLY A 236 10.77 3.69 -5.06
C GLY A 236 9.98 2.40 -5.17
N ALA A 237 9.96 1.63 -4.09
CA ALA A 237 9.15 0.42 -3.98
C ALA A 237 8.52 0.32 -2.60
N ARG A 238 7.29 -0.21 -2.53
CA ARG A 238 6.60 -0.47 -1.26
C ARG A 238 5.69 -1.67 -1.40
N ALA A 239 5.66 -2.52 -0.37
CA ALA A 239 4.65 -3.56 -0.29
C ALA A 239 3.28 -2.94 0.01
N ILE A 240 2.21 -3.57 -0.46
CA ILE A 240 0.82 -3.20 -0.22
C ILE A 240 0.04 -4.40 0.30
N THR A 241 -0.93 -4.18 1.19
CA THR A 241 -1.87 -5.25 1.58
C THR A 241 -2.86 -5.49 0.45
N ALA A 242 -3.35 -6.71 0.32
CA ALA A 242 -4.24 -7.09 -0.78
C ALA A 242 -5.32 -8.11 -0.39
N GLY A 243 -5.28 -8.70 0.81
CA GLY A 243 -6.24 -9.71 1.26
C GLY A 243 -7.63 -9.17 1.58
N GLY A 244 -7.75 -7.85 1.74
CA GLY A 244 -9.04 -7.18 1.97
C GLY A 244 -9.65 -7.57 3.31
N ILE A 245 -10.98 -7.44 3.41
CA ILE A 245 -11.70 -7.54 4.68
C ILE A 245 -11.54 -8.90 5.37
N MET A 246 -11.35 -9.98 4.60
CA MET A 246 -11.21 -11.33 5.13
C MET A 246 -9.88 -11.53 5.87
N SER A 247 -8.89 -10.70 5.59
CA SER A 247 -7.56 -10.74 6.19
C SER A 247 -7.34 -9.70 7.29
N LEU A 248 -8.35 -8.87 7.59
CA LEU A 248 -8.29 -7.88 8.67
C LEU A 248 -8.21 -8.61 10.03
N PRO A 249 -7.21 -8.31 10.87
CA PRO A 249 -7.14 -8.87 12.22
C PRO A 249 -8.19 -8.22 13.14
N LYS A 250 -8.30 -8.72 14.37
CA LYS A 250 -8.89 -7.95 15.47
C LYS A 250 -8.14 -6.61 15.57
N LEU A 251 -8.90 -5.51 15.51
CA LEU A 251 -8.35 -4.16 15.36
C LEU A 251 -7.87 -3.54 16.68
N VAL A 252 -8.31 -4.07 17.81
CA VAL A 252 -8.09 -3.49 19.15
C VAL A 252 -7.54 -4.53 20.10
N PHE A 253 -6.75 -4.05 21.06
CA PHE A 253 -6.15 -4.80 22.15
C PHE A 253 -5.99 -3.87 23.35
N PRO A 254 -5.76 -4.37 24.58
CA PRO A 254 -5.65 -3.53 25.75
C PRO A 254 -4.55 -2.46 25.57
N GLY A 255 -4.94 -1.19 25.58
CA GLY A 255 -4.04 -0.04 25.44
C GLY A 255 -3.69 0.38 24.02
N GLY A 256 -4.33 -0.17 22.98
CA GLY A 256 -4.07 0.30 21.62
C GLY A 256 -4.94 -0.30 20.52
N CYS A 257 -4.62 0.11 19.29
CA CYS A 257 -5.30 -0.36 18.09
C CYS A 257 -4.39 -0.34 16.86
N LEU A 258 -4.78 -1.09 15.82
CA LEU A 258 -4.19 -1.04 14.49
C LEU A 258 -5.07 -0.19 13.57
N VAL A 259 -4.45 0.68 12.75
CA VAL A 259 -5.16 1.50 11.74
C VAL A 259 -4.48 1.40 10.37
N GLY A 260 -5.15 1.87 9.32
CA GLY A 260 -4.62 1.91 7.96
C GLY A 260 -4.15 0.56 7.43
N ASP A 261 -3.05 0.56 6.69
CA ASP A 261 -2.50 -0.66 6.10
C ASP A 261 -1.76 -1.55 7.10
N ASP A 262 -1.56 -1.09 8.34
CA ASP A 262 -1.03 -1.92 9.42
C ASP A 262 -2.08 -2.97 9.86
N ALA A 263 -3.34 -2.55 9.91
CA ALA A 263 -4.49 -3.46 9.97
C ALA A 263 -4.76 -4.14 8.61
N GLY A 264 -4.64 -3.39 7.51
CA GLY A 264 -4.83 -3.88 6.15
C GLY A 264 -6.11 -3.40 5.45
N PHE A 265 -6.51 -2.14 5.68
CA PHE A 265 -7.73 -1.53 5.11
C PHE A 265 -7.67 -1.21 3.60
N LEU A 266 -6.66 -1.67 2.85
CA LEU A 266 -6.55 -1.39 1.42
C LEU A 266 -7.68 -2.07 0.63
N ASN A 267 -8.34 -1.32 -0.26
CA ASN A 267 -9.24 -1.90 -1.26
C ASN A 267 -8.46 -2.31 -2.51
N ALA A 268 -8.15 -3.60 -2.62
CA ALA A 268 -7.35 -4.14 -3.72
C ALA A 268 -8.02 -3.96 -5.09
N SER A 269 -9.36 -4.02 -5.15
CA SER A 269 -10.10 -3.90 -6.42
C SER A 269 -9.99 -2.49 -7.04
N ARG A 270 -9.76 -1.48 -6.20
CA ARG A 270 -9.63 -0.07 -6.60
C ARG A 270 -8.18 0.39 -6.67
N ILE A 271 -7.25 -0.40 -6.12
CA ILE A 271 -5.85 0.01 -5.88
C ILE A 271 -5.81 1.29 -5.01
N LYS A 272 -6.67 1.35 -4.00
CA LYS A 272 -6.81 2.51 -3.10
C LYS A 272 -6.85 2.08 -1.65
N GLY A 273 -5.92 2.60 -0.85
CA GLY A 273 -5.87 2.43 0.61
C GLY A 273 -5.82 3.74 1.39
N THR A 274 -5.61 4.89 0.73
CA THR A 274 -5.43 6.16 1.44
C THR A 274 -6.72 6.66 2.09
N HIS A 275 -7.84 6.65 1.37
CA HIS A 275 -9.13 7.11 1.92
C HIS A 275 -9.63 6.18 3.01
N THR A 276 -9.41 4.87 2.87
CA THR A 276 -9.75 3.88 3.89
C THR A 276 -8.86 4.00 5.13
N ALA A 277 -7.55 4.26 4.96
CA ALA A 277 -6.64 4.52 6.07
C ALA A 277 -7.03 5.77 6.86
N ILE A 278 -7.30 6.89 6.17
CA ILE A 278 -7.76 8.12 6.82
C ILE A 278 -9.05 7.85 7.62
N LYS A 279 -10.04 7.16 7.02
CA LYS A 279 -11.29 6.84 7.71
C LYS A 279 -11.07 5.95 8.93
N SER A 280 -10.20 4.94 8.82
CA SER A 280 -9.88 4.07 9.95
C SER A 280 -9.24 4.84 11.12
N GLY A 281 -8.36 5.80 10.82
CA GLY A 281 -7.76 6.69 11.83
C GLY A 281 -8.79 7.59 12.49
N MET A 282 -9.72 8.16 11.72
CA MET A 282 -10.83 8.97 12.26
C MET A 282 -11.69 8.17 13.24
N LEU A 283 -12.14 6.98 12.84
CA LEU A 283 -12.99 6.12 13.68
C LEU A 283 -12.28 5.68 14.96
N ALA A 284 -10.97 5.37 14.87
CA ALA A 284 -10.18 5.01 16.03
C ALA A 284 -9.98 6.22 16.97
N ALA A 285 -9.75 7.41 16.42
CA ALA A 285 -9.58 8.65 17.19
C ALA A 285 -10.86 9.04 17.93
N GLU A 286 -12.02 8.93 17.27
CA GLU A 286 -13.34 9.14 17.90
C GLU A 286 -13.54 8.19 19.09
N ALA A 287 -13.27 6.89 18.91
CA ALA A 287 -13.38 5.89 19.97
C ALA A 287 -12.42 6.15 21.15
N ALA A 288 -11.18 6.56 20.87
CA ALA A 288 -10.22 6.91 21.92
C ALA A 288 -10.64 8.19 22.66
N PHE A 289 -11.14 9.19 21.94
CA PHE A 289 -11.61 10.44 22.55
C PHE A 289 -12.77 10.17 23.52
N GLU A 290 -13.77 9.38 23.12
CA GLU A 290 -14.87 8.94 23.99
C GLU A 290 -14.34 8.21 25.24
N ALA A 291 -13.39 7.29 25.08
CA ALA A 291 -12.79 6.57 26.19
C ALA A 291 -12.04 7.50 27.17
N LEU A 292 -11.30 8.48 26.64
CA LEU A 292 -10.59 9.48 27.45
C LEU A 292 -11.55 10.38 28.22
N GLN A 293 -12.65 10.82 27.62
CA GLN A 293 -13.71 11.58 28.30
C GLN A 293 -14.36 10.77 29.44
N ALA A 294 -14.45 9.46 29.28
CA ALA A 294 -14.90 8.54 30.31
C ALA A 294 -13.81 8.16 31.35
N ASN A 295 -12.65 8.83 31.33
CA ASN A 295 -11.48 8.53 32.18
C ASN A 295 -10.96 7.09 32.05
N ARG A 296 -11.22 6.40 30.94
CA ARG A 296 -10.65 5.09 30.64
C ARG A 296 -9.23 5.21 30.13
N GLN A 297 -8.42 4.18 30.35
CA GLN A 297 -7.06 4.07 29.84
C GLN A 297 -6.64 2.60 29.78
N SER A 298 -5.73 2.27 28.86
CA SER A 298 -5.08 0.95 28.79
C SER A 298 -6.00 -0.26 28.59
N ASP A 299 -7.28 -0.05 28.30
CA ASP A 299 -8.25 -1.09 27.96
C ASP A 299 -8.50 -1.17 26.44
N GLU A 300 -9.47 -1.99 26.00
CA GLU A 300 -9.82 -2.09 24.58
C GLU A 300 -10.78 -0.98 24.14
N LEU A 301 -10.47 -0.34 23.01
CA LEU A 301 -11.33 0.63 22.33
C LEU A 301 -12.48 -0.05 21.56
N ALA A 302 -13.35 -0.79 22.26
CA ALA A 302 -14.42 -1.60 21.67
C ALA A 302 -15.33 -0.84 20.68
N ARG A 303 -15.50 0.48 20.87
CA ARG A 303 -16.29 1.32 19.96
C ARG A 303 -15.70 1.41 18.56
N TYR A 304 -14.38 1.30 18.40
CA TYR A 304 -13.73 1.41 17.09
C TYR A 304 -14.16 0.29 16.12
N PRO A 305 -14.07 -1.02 16.49
CA PRO A 305 -14.59 -2.10 15.65
C PRO A 305 -16.08 -1.99 15.31
N GLU A 306 -16.91 -1.50 16.23
CA GLU A 306 -18.34 -1.26 15.99
C GLU A 306 -18.55 -0.15 14.95
N ALA A 307 -17.93 1.01 15.17
CA ALA A 307 -18.01 2.15 14.27
C ALA A 307 -17.46 1.82 12.88
N PHE A 308 -16.44 0.96 12.78
CA PHE A 308 -15.98 0.42 11.51
C PHE A 308 -17.09 -0.36 10.80
N LYS A 309 -17.74 -1.33 11.47
CA LYS A 309 -18.83 -2.13 10.88
C LYS A 309 -20.00 -1.27 10.40
N ASP A 310 -20.29 -0.18 11.10
CA ASP A 310 -21.37 0.76 10.77
C ASP A 310 -20.99 1.80 9.70
N SER A 311 -19.73 1.79 9.22
CA SER A 311 -19.22 2.81 8.30
C SER A 311 -19.23 2.39 6.83
N TRP A 312 -19.17 3.38 5.94
CA TRP A 312 -18.96 3.16 4.50
C TRP A 312 -17.67 2.38 4.20
N LEU A 313 -16.67 2.44 5.09
CA LEU A 313 -15.42 1.72 4.95
C LEU A 313 -15.66 0.20 5.00
N PHE A 314 -16.50 -0.28 5.92
CA PHE A 314 -16.87 -1.70 5.96
C PHE A 314 -17.64 -2.09 4.70
N GLU A 315 -18.63 -1.30 4.29
CA GLU A 315 -19.42 -1.58 3.09
C GLU A 315 -18.54 -1.68 1.83
N GLU A 316 -17.59 -0.76 1.67
CA GLU A 316 -16.67 -0.74 0.55
C GLU A 316 -15.81 -2.02 0.50
N LEU A 317 -15.19 -2.39 1.63
CA LEU A 317 -14.33 -3.57 1.69
C LEU A 317 -15.14 -4.87 1.58
N TRP A 318 -16.36 -4.91 2.13
CA TRP A 318 -17.25 -6.06 2.05
C TRP A 318 -17.73 -6.34 0.61
N ARG A 319 -18.01 -5.30 -0.17
CA ARG A 319 -18.36 -5.43 -1.61
C ARG A 319 -17.20 -5.93 -2.46
N ALA A 320 -15.96 -5.66 -2.04
CA ALA A 320 -14.74 -6.08 -2.73
C ALA A 320 -14.15 -7.41 -2.19
N ARG A 321 -14.79 -8.04 -1.20
CA ARG A 321 -14.19 -9.10 -0.36
C ARG A 321 -13.69 -10.35 -1.08
N ASN A 322 -14.18 -10.64 -2.29
CA ASN A 322 -13.77 -11.80 -3.09
C ASN A 322 -12.80 -11.45 -4.23
N PHE A 323 -12.49 -10.16 -4.44
CA PHE A 323 -11.72 -9.71 -5.60
C PHE A 323 -10.36 -10.41 -5.68
N LYS A 324 -9.57 -10.36 -4.60
CA LYS A 324 -8.22 -10.92 -4.60
C LYS A 324 -8.23 -12.45 -4.66
N GLN A 325 -9.23 -13.09 -4.07
CA GLN A 325 -9.44 -14.53 -4.04
C GLN A 325 -9.76 -15.05 -5.44
N TRP A 326 -10.59 -14.33 -6.21
CA TRP A 326 -10.84 -14.66 -7.61
C TRP A 326 -9.60 -14.42 -8.48
N MET A 327 -8.94 -13.29 -8.30
CA MET A 327 -7.75 -12.93 -9.06
C MET A 327 -6.55 -13.86 -8.77
N ALA A 328 -6.53 -14.55 -7.62
CA ALA A 328 -5.57 -15.60 -7.32
C ALA A 328 -5.79 -16.89 -8.14
N LYS A 329 -6.94 -17.05 -8.81
CA LYS A 329 -7.23 -18.17 -9.73
C LYS A 329 -6.85 -17.87 -11.19
N GLY A 330 -6.03 -16.85 -11.40
CA GLY A 330 -5.59 -16.39 -12.70
C GLY A 330 -6.47 -15.30 -13.31
N LEU A 331 -5.89 -14.56 -14.27
CA LEU A 331 -6.44 -13.39 -14.92
C LEU A 331 -7.80 -13.66 -15.57
N HIS A 332 -7.94 -14.75 -16.33
CA HIS A 332 -9.17 -15.01 -17.09
C HIS A 332 -10.35 -15.39 -16.20
N LEU A 333 -10.17 -16.43 -15.37
CA LEU A 333 -11.21 -16.88 -14.44
C LEU A 333 -11.51 -15.81 -13.39
N GLY A 334 -10.47 -15.17 -12.86
CA GLY A 334 -10.61 -14.07 -11.91
C GLY A 334 -11.41 -12.90 -12.48
N SER A 335 -11.05 -12.42 -13.68
CA SER A 335 -11.78 -11.31 -14.32
C SER A 335 -13.24 -11.68 -14.63
N ALA A 336 -13.50 -12.91 -15.10
CA ALA A 336 -14.85 -13.36 -15.38
C ALA A 336 -15.71 -13.37 -14.12
N MET A 337 -15.21 -13.94 -13.02
CA MET A 337 -15.95 -14.03 -11.76
C MET A 337 -16.13 -12.69 -11.07
N VAL A 338 -15.10 -11.83 -11.08
CA VAL A 338 -15.24 -10.43 -10.63
C VAL A 338 -16.29 -9.69 -11.46
N GLY A 339 -16.30 -9.89 -12.78
CA GLY A 339 -17.32 -9.34 -13.66
C GLY A 339 -18.73 -9.80 -13.28
N ILE A 340 -18.93 -11.09 -13.04
CA ILE A 340 -20.21 -11.66 -12.59
C ILE A 340 -20.65 -11.02 -11.26
N GLU A 341 -19.77 -11.01 -10.25
CA GLU A 341 -20.08 -10.49 -8.93
C GLU A 341 -20.42 -8.99 -8.94
N GLN A 342 -19.68 -8.19 -9.72
CA GLN A 342 -19.82 -6.74 -9.72
C GLN A 342 -20.90 -6.25 -10.69
N PHE A 343 -21.01 -6.81 -11.89
CA PHE A 343 -21.98 -6.37 -12.90
C PHE A 343 -23.33 -7.09 -12.82
N LEU A 344 -23.34 -8.41 -12.65
CA LEU A 344 -24.59 -9.18 -12.62
C LEU A 344 -25.24 -9.15 -11.23
N LEU A 345 -24.43 -9.22 -10.17
CA LEU A 345 -24.91 -9.30 -8.79
C LEU A 345 -24.77 -7.97 -8.03
N GLY A 346 -24.23 -6.91 -8.65
CA GLY A 346 -24.14 -5.58 -8.05
C GLY A 346 -23.33 -5.52 -6.75
N GLY A 347 -22.36 -6.42 -6.58
CA GLY A 347 -21.58 -6.56 -5.34
C GLY A 347 -22.33 -7.26 -4.20
N LYS A 348 -23.53 -7.79 -4.45
CA LYS A 348 -24.38 -8.51 -3.48
C LYS A 348 -24.44 -9.99 -3.83
N PHE A 349 -23.38 -10.71 -3.49
CA PHE A 349 -23.27 -12.16 -3.69
C PHE A 349 -23.34 -12.91 -2.34
N PRO A 350 -23.97 -14.10 -2.26
CA PRO A 350 -24.22 -14.81 -1.01
C PRO A 350 -23.06 -15.69 -0.52
N TRP A 351 -21.92 -15.70 -1.22
CA TRP A 351 -20.74 -16.48 -0.84
C TRP A 351 -19.56 -15.58 -0.45
N THR A 352 -18.62 -16.15 0.29
CA THR A 352 -17.35 -15.51 0.65
C THR A 352 -16.24 -16.50 0.38
N LEU A 353 -15.24 -16.06 -0.37
CA LEU A 353 -14.05 -16.85 -0.66
C LEU A 353 -12.97 -16.56 0.38
N HIS A 354 -12.09 -17.54 0.58
CA HIS A 354 -11.02 -17.46 1.55
C HIS A 354 -9.64 -17.68 0.91
N HIS A 355 -8.66 -16.90 1.34
CA HIS A 355 -7.26 -17.22 1.15
C HIS A 355 -6.85 -18.28 2.19
N ARG A 356 -6.15 -19.32 1.76
CA ARG A 356 -5.72 -20.43 2.63
C ARG A 356 -4.21 -20.53 2.83
N HIS A 357 -3.46 -19.77 2.04
CA HIS A 357 -2.01 -19.83 2.01
C HIS A 357 -1.43 -18.43 2.16
N GLU A 358 -0.30 -18.34 2.86
CA GLU A 358 0.50 -17.14 2.93
C GLU A 358 1.36 -17.01 1.66
N ASP A 359 1.67 -15.79 1.23
CA ASP A 359 2.42 -15.56 -0.01
C ASP A 359 3.74 -16.33 -0.07
N HIS A 360 4.46 -16.43 1.04
CA HIS A 360 5.76 -17.10 1.10
C HIS A 360 5.69 -18.62 0.92
N GLN A 361 4.49 -19.21 1.02
CA GLN A 361 4.25 -20.64 0.83
C GLN A 361 3.99 -21.01 -0.64
N MET A 362 3.88 -20.02 -1.53
CA MET A 362 3.39 -20.22 -2.90
C MET A 362 4.50 -20.50 -3.92
N LEU A 363 5.77 -20.30 -3.56
CA LEU A 363 6.89 -20.59 -4.46
C LEU A 363 7.01 -22.08 -4.74
N LYS A 364 7.25 -22.41 -6.01
CA LYS A 364 7.64 -23.75 -6.43
C LYS A 364 9.15 -23.93 -6.32
N ALA A 365 9.59 -25.19 -6.33
CA ALA A 365 11.00 -25.51 -6.45
C ALA A 365 11.55 -24.96 -7.79
N ALA A 366 12.78 -24.44 -7.77
CA ALA A 366 13.41 -23.88 -8.96
C ALA A 366 13.52 -24.90 -10.11
N SER A 367 13.69 -26.18 -9.80
CA SER A 367 13.71 -27.29 -10.77
C SER A 367 12.39 -27.51 -11.52
N GLU A 368 11.28 -26.97 -11.00
CA GLU A 368 9.94 -27.07 -11.60
C GLU A 368 9.56 -25.82 -12.41
N CYS A 369 10.48 -24.85 -12.52
CA CYS A 369 10.22 -23.54 -13.11
C CYS A 369 11.22 -23.21 -14.21
N THR A 370 10.76 -22.48 -15.22
CA THR A 370 11.62 -21.99 -16.30
C THR A 370 12.19 -20.62 -15.92
N PRO A 371 13.52 -20.43 -15.99
CA PRO A 371 14.14 -19.12 -15.84
C PRO A 371 13.58 -18.11 -16.84
N ILE A 372 13.38 -16.87 -16.39
CA ILE A 372 12.88 -15.78 -17.24
C ILE A 372 14.06 -14.97 -17.76
N ALA A 373 14.18 -14.90 -19.09
CA ALA A 373 15.22 -14.10 -19.75
C ALA A 373 14.77 -12.64 -19.88
N TYR A 374 15.21 -11.80 -18.95
CA TYR A 374 14.92 -10.36 -18.99
C TYR A 374 15.88 -9.61 -19.93
N PRO A 375 15.37 -8.68 -20.77
CA PRO A 375 16.22 -7.84 -21.62
C PRO A 375 17.17 -6.97 -20.80
N LYS A 376 18.34 -6.67 -21.36
CA LYS A 376 19.25 -5.68 -20.75
C LYS A 376 18.62 -4.28 -20.81
N PRO A 377 18.80 -3.45 -19.77
CA PRO A 377 18.30 -2.08 -19.79
C PRO A 377 19.01 -1.24 -20.87
N ASP A 378 18.26 -0.34 -21.50
CA ASP A 378 18.74 0.58 -22.54
C ASP A 378 19.31 1.90 -21.99
N GLY A 379 19.16 2.14 -20.68
CA GLY A 379 19.61 3.36 -20.00
C GLY A 379 18.80 4.60 -20.35
N LYS A 380 17.67 4.46 -21.07
CA LYS A 380 16.83 5.56 -21.53
C LYS A 380 15.40 5.42 -21.05
N ILE A 381 14.79 4.26 -21.27
CA ILE A 381 13.43 3.92 -20.84
C ILE A 381 13.50 2.87 -19.72
N THR A 382 14.47 1.98 -19.82
CA THR A 382 14.73 0.89 -18.87
C THR A 382 16.09 1.05 -18.23
N PHE A 383 16.17 0.71 -16.94
CA PHE A 383 17.35 0.99 -16.12
C PHE A 383 17.68 -0.19 -15.22
N ASP A 384 18.94 -0.28 -14.81
CA ASP A 384 19.40 -1.26 -13.83
C ASP A 384 18.97 -0.89 -12.39
N ARG A 385 19.14 -1.84 -11.46
CA ARG A 385 18.76 -1.65 -10.06
C ARG A 385 19.63 -0.61 -9.34
N LEU A 386 20.93 -0.52 -9.62
CA LEU A 386 21.83 0.38 -8.90
C LEU A 386 21.48 1.84 -9.20
N SER A 387 21.31 2.18 -10.49
CA SER A 387 20.85 3.52 -10.89
C SER A 387 19.44 3.85 -10.37
N SER A 388 18.61 2.83 -10.17
CA SER A 388 17.27 2.99 -9.58
C SER A 388 17.33 3.25 -8.07
N VAL A 389 18.14 2.49 -7.32
CA VAL A 389 18.36 2.71 -5.88
C VAL A 389 18.99 4.09 -5.61
N PHE A 390 19.88 4.55 -6.48
CA PHE A 390 20.41 5.90 -6.39
C PHE A 390 19.28 6.96 -6.44
N LEU A 391 18.29 6.78 -7.32
CA LEU A 391 17.13 7.67 -7.44
C LEU A 391 16.05 7.50 -6.35
N SER A 392 16.17 6.51 -5.46
CA SER A 392 15.32 6.47 -4.25
C SER A 392 15.88 7.31 -3.11
N ASN A 393 17.13 7.80 -3.24
CA ASN A 393 17.81 8.60 -2.22
C ASN A 393 17.79 7.91 -0.84
N THR A 394 17.90 6.58 -0.82
CA THR A 394 17.94 5.79 0.41
C THR A 394 19.37 5.71 0.91
N ALA A 395 19.57 6.02 2.18
CA ALA A 395 20.85 5.94 2.85
C ALA A 395 20.62 5.57 4.32
N HIS A 396 21.57 4.85 4.89
CA HIS A 396 21.59 4.42 6.28
C HIS A 396 23.03 4.60 6.78
N GLU A 397 23.23 4.82 8.08
CA GLU A 397 24.56 4.74 8.70
C GLU A 397 25.20 3.37 8.37
N GLU A 398 26.45 3.35 7.91
CA GLU A 398 27.09 2.11 7.47
C GLU A 398 27.50 1.22 8.65
N ASP A 399 27.91 1.85 9.76
CA ASP A 399 28.28 1.16 11.00
C ASP A 399 27.08 1.03 11.95
N GLN A 400 26.06 0.29 11.51
CA GLN A 400 24.93 -0.11 12.35
C GLN A 400 24.60 -1.59 12.17
N PRO A 401 23.93 -2.24 13.15
CA PRO A 401 23.41 -3.59 12.98
C PRO A 401 22.51 -3.70 11.76
N CYS A 402 22.59 -4.82 11.04
CA CYS A 402 21.71 -5.05 9.90
C CYS A 402 20.25 -5.20 10.39
N HIS A 403 19.36 -4.34 9.90
CA HIS A 403 17.93 -4.38 10.21
C HIS A 403 17.18 -5.51 9.47
N LEU A 404 17.86 -6.28 8.62
CA LEU A 404 17.36 -7.50 8.00
C LEU A 404 17.90 -8.71 8.78
N THR A 405 17.21 -9.06 9.86
CA THR A 405 17.58 -10.19 10.74
C THR A 405 17.09 -11.53 10.16
N LEU A 406 17.83 -12.61 10.45
CA LEU A 406 17.56 -13.97 9.94
C LEU A 406 17.06 -14.92 11.03
#